data_AF-A0A451D2K8-F1
#
_entry.id   AF-A0A451D2K8-F1
#
_cell.length_a   1.000
_cell.length_b   1.000
_cell.length_c   1.000
_cell.angle_alpha   90.00
_cell.angle_beta   90.00
_cell.angle_gamma   90.00
#
_symmetry.space_group_name_H-M   'P 1'
#
loop_
_entity.id
_entity.type
_entity.pdbx_description
1 polymer ?
#
loop_
_entity_poly.entity_id
_entity_poly.type
_entity_poly.pdbx_seq_one_letter_code
_entity_poly.pdbx_strand_id
1 'polypeptide(L)'
;MLNYYPLWKYVILLCILFLAFLYALPNLYGEDPAIQVTGRHGRIVDQELWVQIKESLQREKVQSKSIIWKSGEILVRFMNNNLQLRAREVIQKVVGENYIVALNLIPATPHWLAMLAAEPMKLGLDLSGGVHFLIEVDTDLILEKIQAQNLEILRKVLDKKNIQYLHVKQNAYHIISLYFRDEHTCNLAYKALFSYSPEIVIRKGVDRLLKVEMSHDKIKKVLKYAVEQNIHILRNRVTQLGLADTLVKRQGDDCIIVELPGIQDIAHAKEILSATAMLEFRLVYPQKDIHSSVPDDSEIKETPEGHVVILQKNVILNGNHIIHSMASIDEYSQPQVNISLDREGGDIMAKCTKDNIGRVMATLLIEYRDSGKRDVHGNALLEKYDEVINVAYIQSQFSNNFRISGIKNQKEAQQLALLLRSGALTAPIRIIEERIIGPSMAAENIKKGLDACIWGLISSIIFMIARYKLFGLVATCALLANLVLILSIMSILPGVALTMPGIAGVVLTLVVAVDANILINERIKEEWRNGRSVQQAIYVGYREAFSSIFDANVTTLIKVIILYIAGSGSIKGFAITTAIGIATSMLTSMIGTRAIINLIYGQKRIKRLSI
;
A
#
# COMPACT_ATOMS: atom_id res chain seq x y z
N MET A 1 50.33 5.00 24.53
CA MET A 1 49.96 3.74 25.21
C MET A 1 49.14 2.87 24.27
N LEU A 2 49.47 1.59 24.10
CA LEU A 2 48.87 0.72 23.05
C LEU A 2 47.34 0.53 23.17
N ASN A 3 46.78 0.61 24.38
CA ASN A 3 45.35 0.44 24.65
C ASN A 3 44.79 1.64 25.43
N TYR A 4 44.70 2.80 24.77
CA TYR A 4 44.00 3.97 25.30
C TYR A 4 42.74 4.23 24.47
N TYR A 5 41.58 4.19 25.12
CA TYR A 5 40.31 4.60 24.53
C TYR A 5 39.97 6.00 25.04
N PRO A 6 39.99 7.03 24.18
CA PRO A 6 39.77 8.40 24.63
C PRO A 6 38.31 8.63 25.05
N LEU A 7 38.11 9.48 26.08
CA LEU A 7 36.82 9.68 26.77
C LEU A 7 35.65 10.01 25.81
N TRP A 8 35.88 10.84 24.81
CA TRP A 8 34.85 11.18 23.80
C TRP A 8 34.27 9.95 23.09
N LYS A 9 35.06 8.89 22.85
CA LYS A 9 34.55 7.65 22.25
C LYS A 9 33.63 6.87 23.20
N TYR A 10 33.89 6.89 24.50
CA TYR A 10 32.97 6.32 25.49
C TYR A 10 31.66 7.10 25.55
N VAL A 11 31.74 8.44 25.54
CA VAL A 11 30.56 9.30 25.51
C VAL A 11 29.72 9.03 24.26
N ILE A 12 30.33 8.95 23.09
CA ILE A 12 29.64 8.62 21.84
C ILE A 12 28.95 7.25 21.94
N LEU A 13 29.66 6.23 22.44
CA LEU A 13 29.09 4.87 22.55
C LEU A 13 27.92 4.82 23.54
N LEU A 14 28.01 5.51 24.67
CA LEU A 14 26.92 5.63 25.64
C LEU A 14 25.73 6.40 25.07
N CYS A 15 25.96 7.50 24.34
CA CYS A 15 24.89 8.24 23.67
C CYS A 15 24.18 7.38 22.62
N ILE A 16 24.92 6.63 21.80
CA ILE A 16 24.36 5.72 20.80
C ILE A 16 23.50 4.65 21.47
N LEU A 17 24.01 4.01 22.55
CA LEU A 17 23.26 2.99 23.28
C LEU A 17 22.03 3.55 23.98
N PHE A 18 22.13 4.74 24.57
CA PHE A 18 21.00 5.40 25.22
C PHE A 18 19.89 5.71 24.21
N LEU A 19 20.25 6.29 23.06
CA LEU A 19 19.31 6.60 21.99
C LEU A 19 18.71 5.31 21.43
N ALA A 20 19.53 4.27 21.21
CA ALA A 20 19.04 2.98 20.75
C ALA A 20 18.05 2.35 21.73
N PHE A 21 18.35 2.40 23.04
CA PHE A 21 17.43 1.89 24.06
C PHE A 21 16.10 2.66 24.08
N LEU A 22 16.16 3.99 23.95
CA LEU A 22 14.97 4.84 23.91
C LEU A 22 14.06 4.53 22.72
N TYR A 23 14.62 4.30 21.53
CA TYR A 23 13.85 3.92 20.34
C TYR A 23 13.47 2.43 20.31
N ALA A 24 14.15 1.55 21.05
CA ALA A 24 13.77 0.15 21.17
C ALA A 24 12.64 -0.08 22.21
N LEU A 25 12.53 0.79 23.22
CA LEU A 25 11.57 0.72 24.33
C LEU A 25 10.10 0.56 23.91
N PRO A 26 9.58 1.28 22.88
CA PRO A 26 8.22 1.11 22.37
C PRO A 26 7.81 -0.33 22.09
N ASN A 27 8.75 -1.16 21.61
CA ASN A 27 8.49 -2.56 21.26
C ASN A 27 8.12 -3.44 22.47
N LEU A 28 8.46 -3.02 23.69
CA LEU A 28 8.16 -3.79 24.91
C LEU A 28 6.69 -3.66 25.36
N TYR A 29 5.99 -2.63 24.90
CA TYR A 29 4.60 -2.37 25.32
C TYR A 29 3.58 -3.17 24.50
N GLY A 30 3.94 -3.63 23.30
CA GLY A 30 3.03 -4.36 22.40
C GLY A 30 1.88 -3.49 21.87
N GLU A 31 0.82 -4.16 21.43
CA GLU A 31 -0.39 -3.52 20.88
C GLU A 31 -1.61 -3.87 21.73
N ASP A 32 -2.46 -2.88 21.98
CA ASP A 32 -3.75 -3.05 22.63
C ASP A 32 -4.83 -3.30 21.54
N PRO A 33 -5.63 -4.38 21.65
CA PRO A 33 -6.83 -4.56 20.84
C PRO A 33 -7.78 -3.38 21.03
N ALA A 34 -8.14 -2.70 19.95
CA ALA A 34 -8.93 -1.49 20.00
C ALA A 34 -10.11 -1.51 19.03
N ILE A 35 -11.19 -0.84 19.39
CA ILE A 35 -12.28 -0.55 18.48
C ILE A 35 -12.23 0.94 18.18
N GLN A 36 -12.18 1.24 16.89
CA GLN A 36 -12.25 2.59 16.39
C GLN A 36 -13.66 2.81 15.84
N VAL A 37 -14.37 3.76 16.43
CA VAL A 37 -15.67 4.20 15.96
C VAL A 37 -15.49 5.54 15.29
N THR A 38 -15.67 5.56 13.98
CA THR A 38 -15.60 6.77 13.17
C THR A 38 -16.98 7.08 12.61
N GLY A 39 -17.30 8.36 12.54
CA GLY A 39 -18.53 8.81 11.91
C GLY A 39 -18.54 8.48 10.43
N ARG A 40 -19.55 7.76 9.98
CA ARG A 40 -19.79 7.57 8.55
C ARG A 40 -20.44 8.85 8.02
N HIS A 41 -20.01 9.34 6.85
CA HIS A 41 -20.64 10.49 6.15
C HIS A 41 -20.44 11.87 6.79
N GLY A 42 -19.28 12.12 7.42
CA GLY A 42 -18.97 13.45 7.98
C GLY A 42 -19.77 13.80 9.24
N ARG A 43 -20.53 12.85 9.80
CA ARG A 43 -21.03 12.96 11.18
C ARG A 43 -19.86 13.00 12.13
N ILE A 44 -19.83 14.02 12.98
CA ILE A 44 -18.83 14.13 14.02
C ILE A 44 -19.24 13.17 15.13
N VAL A 45 -18.26 12.48 15.69
CA VAL A 45 -18.51 11.62 16.84
C VAL A 45 -18.68 12.52 18.07
N ASP A 46 -19.93 12.63 18.54
CA ASP A 46 -20.32 13.52 19.63
C ASP A 46 -20.06 12.93 21.03
N GLN A 47 -19.96 13.81 22.02
CA GLN A 47 -19.76 13.42 23.42
C GLN A 47 -20.90 12.55 23.95
N GLU A 48 -22.13 12.70 23.45
CA GLU A 48 -23.27 11.84 23.79
C GLU A 48 -23.04 10.39 23.36
N LEU A 49 -22.48 10.17 22.16
CA LEU A 49 -22.17 8.83 21.67
C LEU A 49 -21.09 8.16 22.53
N TRP A 50 -20.11 8.94 23.00
CA TRP A 50 -19.10 8.46 23.95
C TRP A 50 -19.72 7.98 25.26
N VAL A 51 -20.68 8.73 25.83
CA VAL A 51 -21.41 8.32 27.03
C VAL A 51 -22.23 7.05 26.76
N GLN A 52 -22.96 7.00 25.63
CA GLN A 52 -23.76 5.83 25.26
C GLN A 52 -22.94 4.56 25.09
N ILE A 53 -21.78 4.65 24.43
CA ILE A 53 -20.85 3.52 24.27
C ILE A 53 -20.34 3.06 25.63
N LYS A 54 -19.95 4.01 26.50
CA LYS A 54 -19.45 3.70 27.85
C LYS A 54 -20.51 3.00 28.70
N GLU A 55 -21.75 3.49 28.70
CA GLU A 55 -22.85 2.87 29.43
C GLU A 55 -23.20 1.48 28.89
N SER A 56 -23.23 1.30 27.57
CA SER A 56 -23.57 0.02 26.97
C SER A 56 -22.53 -1.06 27.27
N LEU A 57 -21.24 -0.71 27.19
CA LEU A 57 -20.16 -1.62 27.59
C LEU A 57 -20.26 -2.01 29.07
N GLN A 58 -20.66 -1.07 29.95
CA GLN A 58 -20.89 -1.37 31.36
C GLN A 58 -22.10 -2.27 31.60
N ARG A 59 -23.22 -2.06 30.90
CA ARG A 59 -24.44 -2.88 31.00
C ARG A 59 -24.17 -4.34 30.60
N GLU A 60 -23.42 -4.54 29.52
CA GLU A 60 -23.05 -5.87 29.00
C GLU A 60 -21.81 -6.47 29.71
N LYS A 61 -21.31 -5.83 30.78
CA LYS A 61 -20.15 -6.25 31.59
C LYS A 61 -18.86 -6.46 30.77
N VAL A 62 -18.68 -5.71 29.69
CA VAL A 62 -17.45 -5.75 28.88
C VAL A 62 -16.46 -4.72 29.41
N GLN A 63 -15.36 -5.20 30.02
CA GLN A 63 -14.33 -4.33 30.58
C GLN A 63 -13.46 -3.70 29.48
N SER A 64 -13.50 -2.36 29.38
CA SER A 64 -12.59 -1.57 28.53
C SER A 64 -11.42 -1.03 29.35
N LYS A 65 -10.20 -1.05 28.78
CA LYS A 65 -8.98 -0.49 29.37
C LYS A 65 -8.99 1.04 29.37
N SER A 66 -9.42 1.63 28.26
CA SER A 66 -9.61 3.08 28.13
C SER A 66 -10.58 3.40 27.00
N ILE A 67 -11.34 4.48 27.15
CA ILE A 67 -12.19 5.03 26.09
C ILE A 67 -11.74 6.47 25.87
N ILE A 68 -11.04 6.72 24.76
CA ILE A 68 -10.49 8.03 24.42
C ILE A 68 -11.28 8.58 23.25
N TRP A 69 -11.71 9.83 23.36
CA TRP A 69 -12.25 10.60 22.25
C TRP A 69 -11.14 11.53 21.73
N LYS A 70 -10.79 11.41 20.45
CA LYS A 70 -9.72 12.22 19.83
C LYS A 70 -10.11 12.51 18.39
N SER A 71 -9.93 13.75 17.92
CA SER A 71 -10.04 14.11 16.50
C SER A 71 -11.30 13.61 15.74
N GLY A 72 -12.46 13.55 16.39
CA GLY A 72 -13.71 13.12 15.74
C GLY A 72 -13.92 11.60 15.64
N GLU A 73 -13.14 10.82 16.41
CA GLU A 73 -13.25 9.36 16.53
C GLU A 73 -13.24 8.92 17.99
N ILE A 74 -13.91 7.80 18.29
CA ILE A 74 -13.85 7.14 19.61
C ILE A 74 -12.97 5.90 19.49
N LEU A 75 -11.96 5.84 20.35
CA LEU A 75 -11.04 4.73 20.46
C LEU A 75 -11.28 4.01 21.79
N VAL A 76 -11.78 2.79 21.71
CA VAL A 76 -11.99 1.91 22.88
C VAL A 76 -10.90 0.85 22.90
N ARG A 77 -10.07 0.83 23.93
CA ARG A 77 -9.02 -0.18 24.11
C ARG A 77 -9.50 -1.30 25.03
N PHE A 78 -9.07 -2.53 24.74
CA PHE A 78 -9.41 -3.75 25.47
C PHE A 78 -8.13 -4.49 25.88
N MET A 79 -8.26 -5.40 26.85
CA MET A 79 -7.14 -6.23 27.29
C MET A 79 -6.86 -7.39 26.32
N ASN A 80 -7.90 -7.94 25.67
CA ASN A 80 -7.83 -9.17 24.88
C ASN A 80 -8.74 -9.10 23.63
N ASN A 81 -8.37 -9.80 22.55
CA ASN A 81 -9.18 -9.91 21.33
C ASN A 81 -10.59 -10.45 21.58
N ASN A 82 -10.78 -11.37 22.52
CA ASN A 82 -12.12 -11.90 22.83
C ASN A 82 -13.06 -10.82 23.38
N LEU A 83 -12.52 -9.89 24.19
CA LEU A 83 -13.29 -8.75 24.70
C LEU A 83 -13.56 -7.74 23.60
N GLN A 84 -12.59 -7.50 22.72
CA GLN A 84 -12.74 -6.65 21.54
C GLN A 84 -13.86 -7.17 20.61
N LEU A 85 -13.89 -8.47 20.28
CA LEU A 85 -14.92 -9.03 19.41
C LEU A 85 -16.33 -8.90 20.01
N ARG A 86 -16.48 -9.20 21.31
CA ARG A 86 -17.76 -8.99 22.02
C ARG A 86 -18.16 -7.52 22.07
N ALA A 87 -17.20 -6.65 22.38
CA ALA A 87 -17.44 -5.22 22.40
C ALA A 87 -17.86 -4.68 21.04
N ARG A 88 -17.33 -5.21 19.94
CA ARG A 88 -17.74 -4.81 18.58
C ARG A 88 -19.21 -5.07 18.35
N GLU A 89 -19.71 -6.25 18.72
CA GLU A 89 -21.13 -6.56 18.55
C GLU A 89 -22.03 -5.63 19.38
N VAL A 90 -21.61 -5.32 20.62
CA VAL A 90 -22.33 -4.40 21.50
C VAL A 90 -22.32 -2.98 20.95
N ILE A 91 -21.15 -2.47 20.55
CA ILE A 91 -21.00 -1.13 19.99
C ILE A 91 -21.74 -1.01 18.65
N GLN A 92 -21.66 -2.01 17.78
CA GLN A 92 -22.38 -2.02 16.50
C GLN A 92 -23.90 -1.95 16.70
N LYS A 93 -24.45 -2.64 17.71
CA LYS A 93 -25.89 -2.58 18.03
C LYS A 93 -26.33 -1.20 18.52
N VAL A 94 -25.51 -0.52 19.31
CA VAL A 94 -25.82 0.81 19.87
C VAL A 94 -25.70 1.90 18.82
N VAL A 95 -24.62 1.83 18.05
CA VAL A 95 -24.20 2.93 17.18
C VAL A 95 -24.88 2.81 15.78
N GLY A 96 -25.35 1.60 15.43
CA GLY A 96 -26.05 1.33 14.17
C GLY A 96 -25.16 1.44 12.93
N GLU A 97 -25.75 1.47 11.75
CA GLU A 97 -25.01 1.53 10.46
C GLU A 97 -24.43 2.92 10.12
N ASN A 98 -24.74 3.93 10.95
CA ASN A 98 -24.35 5.31 10.73
C ASN A 98 -22.89 5.60 11.11
N TYR A 99 -22.21 4.65 11.74
CA TYR A 99 -20.81 4.75 12.11
C TYR A 99 -20.07 3.47 11.73
N ILE A 100 -18.80 3.62 11.42
CA ILE A 100 -17.93 2.49 11.10
C ILE A 100 -17.30 2.03 12.42
N VAL A 101 -17.56 0.78 12.81
CA VAL A 101 -16.94 0.14 13.97
C VAL A 101 -15.83 -0.78 13.47
N ALA A 102 -14.63 -0.21 13.34
CA ALA A 102 -13.47 -0.93 12.86
C ALA A 102 -12.73 -1.60 14.02
N LEU A 103 -12.31 -2.86 13.81
CA LEU A 103 -11.37 -3.56 14.69
C LEU A 103 -9.96 -3.12 14.31
N ASN A 104 -9.21 -2.62 15.29
CA ASN A 104 -7.87 -2.12 15.09
C ASN A 104 -6.93 -2.62 16.21
N LEU A 105 -5.63 -2.55 15.98
CA LEU A 105 -4.58 -2.80 16.98
C LEU A 105 -3.79 -1.51 17.11
N ILE A 106 -3.75 -0.95 18.32
CA ILE A 106 -3.11 0.34 18.57
C ILE A 106 -1.88 0.11 19.46
N PRO A 107 -0.72 0.70 19.14
CA PRO A 107 0.44 0.66 20.02
C PRO A 107 0.08 1.07 21.45
N ALA A 108 0.43 0.22 22.42
CA ALA A 108 0.26 0.51 23.85
C ALA A 108 1.34 1.47 24.39
N THR A 109 2.01 2.20 23.49
CA THR A 109 3.15 3.06 23.80
C THR A 109 2.73 4.28 24.64
N PRO A 110 3.47 4.59 25.71
CA PRO A 110 3.27 5.81 26.48
C PRO A 110 3.36 7.08 25.62
N HIS A 111 2.53 8.08 25.93
CA HIS A 111 2.51 9.35 25.18
C HIS A 111 3.86 10.08 25.12
N TRP A 112 4.69 9.98 26.17
CA TRP A 112 6.01 10.61 26.19
C TRP A 112 7.00 9.99 25.17
N LEU A 113 6.86 8.70 24.85
CA LEU A 113 7.62 8.05 23.78
C LEU A 113 7.09 8.43 22.40
N ALA A 114 5.77 8.51 22.25
CA ALA A 114 5.14 8.94 21.00
C ALA A 114 5.52 10.37 20.62
N MET A 115 5.71 11.28 21.60
CA MET A 115 6.19 12.65 21.34
C MET A 115 7.62 12.69 20.77
N LEU A 116 8.44 11.67 21.03
CA LEU A 116 9.81 11.56 20.51
C LEU A 116 9.86 10.85 19.15
N ALA A 117 8.70 10.62 18.53
CA ALA A 117 8.55 9.78 17.33
C ALA A 117 9.13 8.38 17.50
N ALA A 118 9.15 7.87 18.74
CA ALA A 118 9.58 6.51 19.05
C ALA A 118 8.35 5.59 18.94
N GLU A 119 8.12 5.08 17.73
CA GLU A 119 7.04 4.14 17.42
C GLU A 119 7.55 2.69 17.49
N PRO A 120 6.69 1.71 17.83
CA PRO A 120 7.10 0.31 17.74
C PRO A 120 7.39 -0.06 16.28
N MET A 121 8.22 -1.07 16.08
CA MET A 121 8.49 -1.59 14.75
C MET A 121 7.19 -2.10 14.13
N LYS A 122 7.02 -1.87 12.83
CA LYS A 122 5.88 -2.40 12.09
C LYS A 122 6.00 -3.91 11.96
N LEU A 123 4.90 -4.62 12.17
CA LEU A 123 4.83 -6.07 11.99
C LEU A 123 4.25 -6.37 10.60
N GLY A 124 4.89 -7.28 9.87
CA GLY A 124 4.43 -7.75 8.57
C GLY A 124 3.26 -8.72 8.68
N LEU A 125 2.66 -9.07 7.55
CA LEU A 125 1.45 -9.90 7.48
C LEU A 125 1.58 -11.23 8.25
N ASP A 126 2.74 -11.88 8.18
CA ASP A 126 2.98 -13.17 8.84
C ASP A 126 2.93 -13.10 10.37
N LEU A 127 3.10 -11.89 10.94
CA LEU A 127 3.16 -11.63 12.38
C LEU A 127 1.91 -10.87 12.87
N SER A 128 1.33 -9.98 12.06
CA SER A 128 0.10 -9.26 12.40
C SER A 128 -1.19 -10.02 12.03
N GLY A 129 -1.08 -11.02 11.14
CA GLY A 129 -2.23 -11.59 10.44
C GLY A 129 -2.80 -10.62 9.39
N GLY A 130 -3.78 -11.08 8.60
CA GLY A 130 -4.46 -10.27 7.57
C GLY A 130 -4.58 -10.99 6.22
N VAL A 131 -4.63 -10.22 5.14
CA VAL A 131 -4.66 -10.74 3.76
C VAL A 131 -3.62 -10.08 2.84
N HIS A 132 -3.09 -10.89 1.92
CA HIS A 132 -2.28 -10.47 0.78
C HIS A 132 -3.06 -10.70 -0.50
N PHE A 133 -3.19 -9.66 -1.32
CA PHE A 133 -3.77 -9.72 -2.65
C PHE A 133 -2.69 -9.47 -3.72
N LEU A 134 -2.64 -10.34 -4.72
CA LEU A 134 -1.99 -10.05 -5.99
C LEU A 134 -3.07 -9.70 -7.00
N ILE A 135 -2.99 -8.46 -7.49
CA ILE A 135 -4.00 -7.85 -8.34
C ILE A 135 -3.38 -7.59 -9.70
N GLU A 136 -3.90 -8.20 -10.75
CA GLU A 136 -3.48 -7.95 -12.12
C GLU A 136 -4.35 -6.87 -12.76
N VAL A 137 -3.70 -5.95 -13.47
CA VAL A 137 -4.38 -4.92 -14.26
C VAL A 137 -4.66 -5.47 -15.65
N ASP A 138 -5.91 -5.38 -16.10
CA ASP A 138 -6.30 -5.83 -17.43
C ASP A 138 -5.74 -4.88 -18.51
N THR A 139 -4.63 -5.29 -19.12
CA THR A 139 -3.92 -4.47 -20.10
C THR A 139 -4.61 -4.41 -21.46
N ASP A 140 -5.34 -5.46 -21.84
CA ASP A 140 -6.03 -5.54 -23.12
C ASP A 140 -7.19 -4.54 -23.16
N LEU A 141 -7.99 -4.47 -22.09
CA LEU A 141 -9.08 -3.50 -21.97
C LEU A 141 -8.59 -2.04 -21.99
N ILE A 142 -7.39 -1.76 -21.46
CA ILE A 142 -6.77 -0.42 -21.55
C ILE A 142 -6.48 -0.08 -23.02
N LEU A 143 -5.87 -1.02 -23.75
CA LEU A 143 -5.48 -0.81 -25.13
C LEU A 143 -6.70 -0.65 -26.04
N GLU A 144 -7.75 -1.43 -25.82
CA GLU A 144 -9.04 -1.26 -26.51
C GLU A 144 -9.63 0.13 -26.25
N LYS A 145 -9.67 0.58 -24.99
CA LYS A 145 -10.20 1.91 -24.63
C LYS A 145 -9.43 3.04 -25.29
N ILE A 146 -8.10 2.98 -25.28
CA ILE A 146 -7.25 4.00 -25.89
C ILE A 146 -7.33 3.96 -27.41
N GLN A 147 -7.49 2.78 -27.99
CA GLN A 147 -7.73 2.64 -29.43
C GLN A 147 -9.05 3.30 -29.84
N ALA A 148 -10.13 3.12 -29.06
CA ALA A 148 -11.40 3.79 -29.28
C ALA A 148 -11.27 5.33 -29.19
N GLN A 149 -10.59 5.83 -28.14
CA GLN A 149 -10.30 7.27 -27.99
C GLN A 149 -9.48 7.83 -29.17
N ASN A 150 -8.42 7.12 -29.57
CA ASN A 150 -7.61 7.53 -30.72
C ASN A 150 -8.45 7.56 -32.00
N LEU A 151 -9.34 6.58 -32.21
CA LEU A 151 -10.23 6.56 -33.37
C LEU A 151 -11.13 7.80 -33.41
N GLU A 152 -11.70 8.23 -32.27
CA GLU A 152 -12.48 9.46 -32.22
C GLU A 152 -11.67 10.71 -32.54
N ILE A 153 -10.43 10.79 -32.02
CA ILE A 153 -9.52 11.89 -32.33
C ILE A 153 -9.22 11.92 -33.83
N LEU A 154 -8.93 10.77 -34.42
CA LEU A 154 -8.67 10.64 -35.86
C LEU A 154 -9.89 11.10 -36.67
N ARG A 155 -11.11 10.70 -36.28
CA ARG A 155 -12.37 11.17 -36.91
C ARG A 155 -12.48 12.70 -36.84
N LYS A 156 -12.34 13.29 -35.66
CA LYS A 156 -12.40 14.76 -35.48
C LYS A 156 -11.39 15.51 -36.34
N VAL A 157 -10.19 14.96 -36.51
CA VAL A 157 -9.14 15.57 -37.36
C VAL A 157 -9.52 15.48 -38.84
N LEU A 158 -10.02 14.34 -39.29
CA LEU A 158 -10.48 14.14 -40.67
C LEU A 158 -11.67 15.02 -41.00
N ASP A 159 -12.65 15.12 -40.09
CA ASP A 159 -13.84 15.96 -40.23
C ASP A 159 -13.47 17.45 -40.31
N LYS A 160 -12.58 17.93 -39.42
CA LYS A 160 -12.09 19.32 -39.45
C LYS A 160 -11.38 19.68 -40.76
N LYS A 161 -10.82 18.69 -41.45
CA LYS A 161 -10.15 18.86 -42.75
C LYS A 161 -11.06 18.49 -43.94
N ASN A 162 -12.33 18.17 -43.70
CA ASN A 162 -13.29 17.71 -44.72
C ASN A 162 -12.79 16.50 -45.53
N ILE A 163 -12.08 15.57 -44.90
CA ILE A 163 -11.54 14.36 -45.56
C ILE A 163 -12.51 13.20 -45.31
N GLN A 164 -13.18 12.74 -46.37
CA GLN A 164 -14.13 11.62 -46.29
C GLN A 164 -13.41 10.27 -46.30
N TYR A 165 -13.82 9.37 -45.41
CA TYR A 165 -13.40 7.96 -45.36
C TYR A 165 -14.60 7.04 -45.63
N LEU A 166 -14.37 5.85 -46.19
CA LEU A 166 -15.43 4.89 -46.53
C LEU A 166 -15.91 4.13 -45.30
N HIS A 167 -14.99 3.45 -44.62
CA HIS A 167 -15.27 2.71 -43.40
C HIS A 167 -13.99 2.57 -42.57
N VAL A 168 -14.18 2.31 -41.28
CA VAL A 168 -13.10 2.07 -40.32
C VAL A 168 -13.25 0.65 -39.79
N LYS A 169 -12.18 -0.14 -39.86
CA LYS A 169 -12.11 -1.44 -39.19
C LYS A 169 -11.12 -1.38 -38.04
N GLN A 170 -11.52 -1.90 -36.89
CA GLN A 170 -10.62 -2.18 -35.78
C GLN A 170 -10.32 -3.67 -35.78
N ASN A 171 -9.04 -4.04 -35.71
CA ASN A 171 -8.63 -5.43 -35.57
C ASN A 171 -8.26 -5.75 -34.12
N ALA A 172 -8.27 -7.05 -33.77
CA ALA A 172 -7.91 -7.57 -32.45
C ALA A 172 -6.48 -7.21 -32.00
N TYR A 173 -5.56 -6.86 -32.91
CA TYR A 173 -4.19 -6.43 -32.59
C TYR A 173 -4.05 -4.93 -32.33
N HIS A 174 -5.14 -4.25 -31.96
CA HIS A 174 -5.21 -2.80 -31.74
C HIS A 174 -4.80 -1.93 -32.95
N ILE A 175 -4.98 -2.46 -34.17
CA ILE A 175 -4.71 -1.75 -35.43
C ILE A 175 -6.00 -1.11 -35.93
N ILE A 176 -5.97 0.19 -36.20
CA ILE A 176 -7.08 0.91 -36.86
C ILE A 176 -6.81 0.97 -38.36
N SER A 177 -7.73 0.45 -39.16
CA SER A 177 -7.66 0.40 -40.62
C SER A 177 -8.68 1.37 -41.22
N LEU A 178 -8.19 2.41 -41.88
CA LEU A 178 -9.00 3.45 -42.54
C LEU A 178 -8.98 3.23 -44.06
N TYR A 179 -10.17 3.06 -44.65
CA TYR A 179 -10.34 2.87 -46.08
C TYR A 179 -10.81 4.16 -46.75
N PHE A 180 -10.17 4.54 -47.85
CA PHE A 180 -10.46 5.77 -48.59
C PHE A 180 -10.93 5.50 -50.00
N ARG A 181 -11.70 6.44 -50.55
CA ARG A 181 -12.23 6.36 -51.93
C ARG A 181 -11.12 6.40 -52.98
N ASP A 182 -10.15 7.32 -52.80
CA ASP A 182 -9.11 7.61 -53.79
C ASP A 182 -7.73 7.70 -53.12
N GLU A 183 -6.67 7.41 -53.89
CA GLU A 183 -5.28 7.47 -53.41
C GLU A 183 -4.85 8.90 -53.05
N HIS A 184 -5.38 9.91 -53.77
CA HIS A 184 -5.16 11.31 -53.44
C HIS A 184 -5.71 11.67 -52.05
N THR A 185 -6.94 11.25 -51.73
CA THR A 185 -7.60 11.46 -50.44
C THR A 185 -6.87 10.71 -49.32
N CYS A 186 -6.40 9.48 -49.59
CA CYS A 186 -5.55 8.72 -48.68
C CYS A 186 -4.23 9.44 -48.37
N ASN A 187 -3.58 10.05 -49.37
CA ASN A 187 -2.35 10.82 -49.19
C ASN A 187 -2.56 12.11 -48.40
N LEU A 188 -3.69 12.80 -48.62
CA LEU A 188 -4.08 13.96 -47.81
C LEU A 188 -4.34 13.57 -46.36
N ALA A 189 -5.06 12.47 -46.13
CA ALA A 189 -5.31 11.92 -44.80
C ALA A 189 -3.99 11.56 -44.09
N TYR A 190 -3.07 10.88 -44.79
CA TYR A 190 -1.75 10.54 -44.25
C TYR A 190 -1.00 11.78 -43.77
N LYS A 191 -0.92 12.84 -44.60
CA LYS A 191 -0.24 14.10 -44.21
C LYS A 191 -0.92 14.78 -43.02
N ALA A 192 -2.25 14.82 -43.00
CA ALA A 192 -3.01 15.44 -41.92
C ALA A 192 -2.83 14.70 -40.59
N LEU A 193 -2.87 13.37 -40.61
CA LEU A 193 -2.75 12.53 -39.42
C LEU A 193 -1.30 12.44 -38.91
N PHE A 194 -0.31 12.34 -39.81
CA PHE A 194 1.11 12.32 -39.44
C PHE A 194 1.54 13.60 -38.73
N SER A 195 0.96 14.74 -39.12
CA SER A 195 1.23 16.05 -38.47
C SER A 195 0.58 16.19 -37.11
N TYR A 196 -0.42 15.36 -36.78
CA TYR A 196 -1.25 15.52 -35.59
C TYR A 196 -0.73 14.75 -34.36
N SER A 197 -0.06 13.60 -34.55
CA SER A 197 0.47 12.82 -33.42
C SER A 197 1.74 12.04 -33.78
N PRO A 198 2.92 12.45 -33.28
CA PRO A 198 4.18 11.73 -33.53
C PRO A 198 4.26 10.35 -32.85
N GLU A 199 3.38 10.07 -31.89
CA GLU A 199 3.37 8.80 -31.14
C GLU A 199 2.53 7.70 -31.80
N ILE A 200 1.95 7.97 -32.96
CA ILE A 200 1.13 7.04 -33.74
C ILE A 200 1.91 6.67 -35.00
N VAL A 201 2.11 5.37 -35.23
CA VAL A 201 2.77 4.84 -36.41
C VAL A 201 1.72 4.63 -37.49
N ILE A 202 1.78 5.43 -38.55
CA ILE A 202 0.88 5.32 -39.69
C ILE A 202 1.62 4.62 -40.83
N ARG A 203 1.11 3.47 -41.25
CA ARG A 203 1.63 2.72 -42.40
C ARG A 203 0.62 2.76 -43.53
N LYS A 204 1.09 3.09 -44.73
CA LYS A 204 0.27 2.93 -45.94
C LYS A 204 0.20 1.45 -46.29
N GLY A 205 -1.03 0.92 -46.40
CA GLY A 205 -1.28 -0.41 -46.94
C GLY A 205 -1.43 -0.39 -48.46
N VAL A 206 -1.63 -1.56 -49.04
CA VAL A 206 -2.03 -1.72 -50.45
C VAL A 206 -3.47 -1.22 -50.63
N ASP A 207 -3.79 -0.61 -51.77
CA ASP A 207 -5.14 -0.15 -52.16
C ASP A 207 -5.87 0.76 -51.16
N ARG A 208 -5.43 2.03 -51.07
CA ARG A 208 -6.22 3.12 -50.43
C ARG A 208 -6.49 2.89 -48.94
N LEU A 209 -5.61 2.14 -48.29
CA LEU A 209 -5.68 1.77 -46.87
C LEU A 209 -4.61 2.51 -46.06
N LEU A 210 -5.01 3.12 -44.96
CA LEU A 210 -4.10 3.55 -43.90
C LEU A 210 -4.26 2.66 -42.68
N LYS A 211 -3.16 2.04 -42.25
CA LYS A 211 -3.07 1.33 -40.98
C LYS A 211 -2.46 2.26 -39.95
N VAL A 212 -3.13 2.38 -38.82
CA VAL A 212 -2.75 3.25 -37.72
C VAL A 212 -2.50 2.36 -36.51
N GLU A 213 -1.26 2.36 -36.03
CA GLU A 213 -0.75 1.54 -34.94
C GLU A 213 -0.15 2.43 -33.84
N MET A 214 -0.24 2.00 -32.59
CA MET A 214 0.47 2.69 -31.50
C MET A 214 1.94 2.27 -31.49
N SER A 215 2.85 3.19 -31.20
CA SER A 215 4.26 2.82 -31.02
C SER A 215 4.43 1.96 -29.76
N HIS A 216 5.44 1.07 -29.77
CA HIS A 216 5.76 0.23 -28.62
C HIS A 216 6.10 1.06 -27.37
N ASP A 217 6.75 2.21 -27.56
CA ASP A 217 7.06 3.13 -26.46
C ASP A 217 5.80 3.79 -25.87
N LYS A 218 4.82 4.15 -26.70
CA LYS A 218 3.54 4.67 -26.23
C LYS A 218 2.80 3.61 -25.42
N ILE A 219 2.74 2.37 -25.91
CA ILE A 219 2.12 1.24 -25.19
C ILE A 219 2.76 1.07 -23.82
N LYS A 220 4.09 0.98 -23.74
CA LYS A 220 4.80 0.84 -22.45
C LYS A 220 4.54 2.00 -21.49
N LYS A 221 4.55 3.25 -21.99
CA LYS A 221 4.24 4.44 -21.17
C LYS A 221 2.81 4.42 -20.63
N VAL A 222 1.86 4.08 -21.49
CA VAL A 222 0.43 3.98 -21.17
C VAL A 222 0.20 2.92 -20.09
N LEU A 223 0.71 1.70 -20.28
CA LEU A 223 0.53 0.61 -19.33
C LEU A 223 1.18 0.95 -17.98
N LYS A 224 2.40 1.49 -18.01
CA LYS A 224 3.09 1.94 -16.79
C LYS A 224 2.27 3.00 -16.05
N TYR A 225 1.75 3.99 -16.77
CA TYR A 225 0.92 5.04 -16.19
C TYR A 225 -0.38 4.49 -15.60
N ALA A 226 -1.05 3.57 -16.28
CA ALA A 226 -2.28 2.95 -15.79
C ALA A 226 -2.05 2.14 -14.50
N VAL A 227 -0.96 1.38 -14.43
CA VAL A 227 -0.58 0.64 -13.22
C VAL A 227 -0.24 1.61 -12.07
N GLU A 228 0.53 2.66 -12.33
CA GLU A 228 0.86 3.68 -11.32
C GLU A 228 -0.38 4.40 -10.79
N GLN A 229 -1.33 4.76 -11.66
CA GLN A 229 -2.60 5.35 -11.26
C GLN A 229 -3.46 4.40 -10.42
N ASN A 230 -3.57 3.14 -10.84
CA ASN A 230 -4.29 2.13 -10.05
C ASN A 230 -3.63 1.90 -8.67
N ILE A 231 -2.30 1.98 -8.56
CA ILE A 231 -1.60 1.95 -7.26
C ILE A 231 -2.02 3.12 -6.37
N HIS A 232 -2.12 4.34 -6.92
CA HIS A 232 -2.59 5.51 -6.18
C HIS A 232 -4.04 5.34 -5.69
N ILE A 233 -4.91 4.83 -6.54
CA ILE A 233 -6.33 4.57 -6.22
C ILE A 233 -6.45 3.50 -5.14
N LEU A 234 -5.76 2.37 -5.29
CA LEU A 234 -5.75 1.30 -4.31
C LEU A 234 -5.21 1.80 -2.97
N ARG A 235 -4.16 2.63 -2.95
CA ARG A 235 -3.65 3.22 -1.70
C ARG A 235 -4.70 4.08 -0.99
N ASN A 236 -5.46 4.89 -1.73
CA ASN A 236 -6.56 5.67 -1.17
C ASN A 236 -7.68 4.77 -0.61
N ARG A 237 -8.03 3.69 -1.31
CA ARG A 237 -9.02 2.70 -0.85
C ARG A 237 -8.56 1.97 0.40
N VAL A 238 -7.30 1.58 0.48
CA VAL A 238 -6.77 0.95 1.70
C VAL A 238 -6.75 1.94 2.88
N THR A 239 -6.49 3.22 2.61
CA THR A 239 -6.61 4.28 3.64
C THR A 239 -8.05 4.39 4.15
N GLN A 240 -9.06 4.22 3.30
CA GLN A 240 -10.48 4.21 3.71
C GLN A 240 -10.85 3.01 4.58
N LEU A 241 -10.12 1.90 4.48
CA LEU A 241 -10.24 0.75 5.39
C LEU A 241 -9.61 1.01 6.78
N GLY A 242 -9.07 2.21 7.02
CA GLY A 242 -8.36 2.55 8.25
C GLY A 242 -6.90 2.11 8.26
N LEU A 243 -6.36 1.68 7.12
CA LEU A 243 -5.04 1.07 6.99
C LEU A 243 -4.08 1.96 6.16
N ALA A 244 -3.83 3.18 6.63
CA ALA A 244 -3.06 4.20 5.89
C ALA A 244 -1.61 3.78 5.55
N ASP A 245 -1.01 2.91 6.37
CA ASP A 245 0.42 2.57 6.31
C ASP A 245 0.71 1.19 5.71
N THR A 246 -0.05 0.83 4.68
CA THR A 246 0.01 -0.50 4.05
C THR A 246 0.85 -0.55 2.79
N LEU A 247 1.35 -1.75 2.50
CA LEU A 247 2.16 -1.99 1.31
C LEU A 247 1.26 -2.07 0.08
N VAL A 248 1.28 -1.02 -0.74
CA VAL A 248 0.69 -1.02 -2.09
C VAL A 248 1.79 -0.70 -3.10
N LYS A 249 2.23 -1.70 -3.86
CA LYS A 249 3.37 -1.59 -4.78
C LYS A 249 3.13 -2.37 -6.08
N ARG A 250 3.86 -1.99 -7.13
CA ARG A 250 3.90 -2.76 -8.38
C ARG A 250 4.72 -4.04 -8.18
N GLN A 251 4.25 -5.14 -8.74
CA GLN A 251 4.95 -6.42 -8.84
C GLN A 251 4.96 -6.84 -10.32
N GLY A 252 6.14 -6.96 -10.93
CA GLY A 252 6.20 -7.23 -12.37
C GLY A 252 5.70 -6.07 -13.23
N ASP A 253 5.13 -6.38 -14.40
CA ASP A 253 4.75 -5.35 -15.37
C ASP A 253 3.32 -4.83 -15.22
N ASP A 254 2.39 -5.68 -14.85
CA ASP A 254 0.94 -5.49 -14.83
C ASP A 254 0.29 -5.84 -13.47
N CYS A 255 1.05 -6.42 -12.54
CA CYS A 255 0.52 -6.79 -11.22
C CYS A 255 0.81 -5.74 -10.14
N ILE A 256 -0.06 -5.70 -9.15
CA ILE A 256 -0.02 -4.83 -7.97
C ILE A 256 -0.20 -5.73 -6.75
N ILE A 257 0.74 -5.62 -5.81
CA ILE A 257 0.68 -6.29 -4.50
C ILE A 257 0.03 -5.35 -3.49
N VAL A 258 -0.97 -5.86 -2.76
CA VAL A 258 -1.65 -5.17 -1.65
C VAL A 258 -1.61 -6.04 -0.41
N GLU A 259 -0.97 -5.56 0.66
CA GLU A 259 -0.93 -6.25 1.95
C GLU A 259 -1.75 -5.47 3.00
N LEU A 260 -2.70 -6.15 3.61
CA LEU A 260 -3.58 -5.60 4.65
C LEU A 260 -3.31 -6.28 6.00
N PRO A 261 -2.24 -5.88 6.73
CA PRO A 261 -1.95 -6.41 8.04
C PRO A 261 -3.04 -6.04 9.04
N GLY A 262 -3.39 -6.98 9.91
CA GLY A 262 -4.37 -6.80 10.99
C GLY A 262 -5.83 -6.68 10.55
N ILE A 263 -6.14 -6.73 9.24
CA ILE A 263 -7.52 -6.69 8.77
C ILE A 263 -8.28 -7.95 9.19
N GLN A 264 -9.48 -7.76 9.75
CA GLN A 264 -10.31 -8.86 10.22
C GLN A 264 -11.47 -9.17 9.26
N ASP A 265 -12.00 -8.15 8.57
CA ASP A 265 -13.07 -8.31 7.57
C ASP A 265 -12.50 -8.31 6.15
N ILE A 266 -12.06 -9.49 5.72
CA ILE A 266 -11.42 -9.69 4.41
C ILE A 266 -12.43 -9.54 3.28
N ALA A 267 -13.68 -9.96 3.49
CA ALA A 267 -14.73 -9.87 2.47
C ALA A 267 -15.04 -8.41 2.14
N HIS A 268 -15.21 -7.57 3.17
CA HIS A 268 -15.43 -6.14 2.99
C HIS A 268 -14.21 -5.44 2.37
N ALA A 269 -13.00 -5.81 2.79
CA ALA A 269 -11.78 -5.29 2.18
C ALA A 269 -11.67 -5.66 0.69
N LYS A 270 -12.00 -6.90 0.34
CA LYS A 270 -12.04 -7.38 -1.04
C LYS A 270 -13.05 -6.58 -1.87
N GLU A 271 -14.26 -6.39 -1.36
CA GLU A 271 -15.31 -5.61 -2.01
C GLU A 271 -14.84 -4.17 -2.34
N ILE A 272 -14.24 -3.48 -1.37
CA ILE A 272 -13.73 -2.11 -1.56
C ILE A 272 -12.57 -2.07 -2.57
N LEU A 273 -11.66 -3.05 -2.51
CA LEU A 273 -10.51 -3.09 -3.42
C LEU A 273 -10.89 -3.51 -4.84
N SER A 274 -11.80 -4.47 -5.01
CA SER A 274 -12.24 -4.97 -6.32
C SER A 274 -13.35 -4.13 -6.96
N ALA A 275 -13.90 -3.13 -6.26
CA ALA A 275 -14.95 -2.28 -6.82
C ALA A 275 -14.45 -1.54 -8.07
N THR A 276 -14.89 -1.95 -9.26
CA THR A 276 -14.50 -1.35 -10.56
C THR A 276 -15.42 -0.22 -11.00
N ALA A 277 -16.27 0.29 -10.09
CA ALA A 277 -17.21 1.36 -10.35
C ALA A 277 -16.53 2.58 -11.01
N MET A 278 -16.81 2.79 -12.28
CA MET A 278 -16.49 4.01 -13.02
C MET A 278 -17.78 4.78 -13.26
N LEU A 279 -17.73 6.10 -13.20
CA LEU A 279 -18.84 6.93 -13.67
C LEU A 279 -18.57 7.49 -15.05
N GLU A 280 -19.64 7.55 -15.84
CA GLU A 280 -19.69 8.32 -17.08
C GLU A 280 -20.93 9.22 -17.10
N PHE A 281 -20.72 10.47 -17.51
CA PHE A 281 -21.79 11.44 -17.73
C PHE A 281 -22.04 11.56 -19.23
N ARG A 282 -23.29 11.30 -19.64
CA ARG A 282 -23.70 11.30 -21.06
C ARG A 282 -25.00 12.09 -21.24
N LEU A 283 -25.17 12.72 -22.41
CA LEU A 283 -26.43 13.38 -22.73
C LEU A 283 -27.45 12.35 -23.16
N VAL A 284 -28.69 12.55 -22.73
CA VAL A 284 -29.85 11.81 -23.21
C VAL A 284 -30.29 12.43 -24.53
N TYR A 285 -30.56 11.59 -25.53
CA TYR A 285 -31.10 12.03 -26.80
C TYR A 285 -32.55 12.48 -26.61
N PRO A 286 -32.93 13.71 -26.99
CA PRO A 286 -34.29 14.19 -26.84
C PRO A 286 -35.20 13.52 -27.86
N GLN A 287 -36.04 12.58 -27.43
CA GLN A 287 -37.03 11.93 -28.30
C GLN A 287 -38.45 12.38 -27.95
N LYS A 288 -39.27 12.66 -28.98
CA LYS A 288 -40.71 12.92 -28.85
C LYS A 288 -41.58 11.66 -29.07
N ASP A 289 -41.05 10.62 -29.73
CA ASP A 289 -41.76 9.36 -30.04
C ASP A 289 -40.82 8.14 -30.03
N ILE A 290 -41.14 7.13 -29.22
CA ILE A 290 -40.36 5.91 -28.94
C ILE A 290 -40.23 4.97 -30.18
N HIS A 291 -41.03 5.20 -31.24
CA HIS A 291 -41.07 4.37 -32.45
C HIS A 291 -40.14 4.82 -33.60
N SER A 292 -39.31 5.85 -33.39
CA SER A 292 -38.37 6.31 -34.42
C SER A 292 -37.02 5.57 -34.35
N SER A 293 -36.41 5.30 -35.50
CA SER A 293 -35.10 4.64 -35.60
C SER A 293 -34.05 5.35 -34.73
N VAL A 294 -33.37 4.60 -33.87
CA VAL A 294 -32.31 5.13 -32.99
C VAL A 294 -31.14 5.60 -33.85
N PRO A 295 -30.64 6.84 -33.67
CA PRO A 295 -29.47 7.34 -34.37
C PRO A 295 -28.23 6.44 -34.15
N ASP A 296 -27.38 6.30 -35.17
CA ASP A 296 -26.16 5.47 -35.10
C ASP A 296 -25.18 5.89 -33.97
N ASP A 297 -25.24 7.15 -33.56
CA ASP A 297 -24.42 7.71 -32.48
C ASP A 297 -25.01 7.51 -31.07
N SER A 298 -26.13 6.78 -30.98
CA SER A 298 -26.90 6.63 -29.76
C SER A 298 -27.04 5.15 -29.36
N GLU A 299 -27.28 4.89 -28.08
CA GLU A 299 -27.52 3.56 -27.52
C GLU A 299 -28.75 3.58 -26.61
N ILE A 300 -29.50 2.48 -26.59
CA ILE A 300 -30.64 2.32 -25.69
C ILE A 300 -30.12 1.72 -24.37
N LYS A 301 -30.51 2.32 -23.25
CA LYS A 301 -30.29 1.79 -21.91
C LYS A 301 -31.59 1.82 -21.11
N GLU A 302 -31.68 0.95 -20.12
CA GLU A 302 -32.78 0.94 -19.17
C GLU A 302 -32.30 1.47 -17.82
N THR A 303 -33.16 2.24 -17.17
CA THR A 303 -32.98 2.66 -15.77
C THR A 303 -33.42 1.53 -14.83
N PRO A 304 -32.98 1.53 -13.55
CA PRO A 304 -33.40 0.56 -12.54
C PRO A 304 -34.93 0.48 -12.35
N GLU A 305 -35.65 1.51 -12.78
CA GLU A 305 -37.10 1.63 -12.71
C GLU A 305 -37.82 1.12 -13.96
N GLY A 306 -37.07 0.58 -14.94
CA GLY A 306 -37.60 0.06 -16.18
C GLY A 306 -37.89 1.11 -17.25
N HIS A 307 -37.55 2.39 -17.01
CA HIS A 307 -37.66 3.43 -18.03
C HIS A 307 -36.53 3.30 -19.04
N VAL A 308 -36.87 3.28 -20.32
CA VAL A 308 -35.93 3.25 -21.43
C VAL A 308 -35.44 4.67 -21.71
N VAL A 309 -34.11 4.84 -21.75
CA VAL A 309 -33.44 6.10 -22.10
C VAL A 309 -32.50 5.88 -23.28
N ILE A 310 -32.52 6.82 -24.23
CA ILE A 310 -31.58 6.81 -25.35
C ILE A 310 -30.43 7.74 -24.99
N LEU A 311 -29.21 7.19 -24.97
CA LEU A 311 -28.01 7.90 -24.59
C LEU A 311 -27.14 8.15 -25.81
N GLN A 312 -26.51 9.32 -25.87
CA GLN A 312 -25.44 9.55 -26.81
C GLN A 312 -24.21 8.73 -26.41
N LYS A 313 -23.56 8.08 -27.39
CA LYS A 313 -22.34 7.28 -27.16
C LYS A 313 -21.14 8.11 -26.72
N ASN A 314 -21.15 9.42 -27.02
CA ASN A 314 -20.08 10.32 -26.63
C ASN A 314 -20.11 10.60 -25.12
N VAL A 315 -18.99 10.33 -24.45
CA VAL A 315 -18.85 10.55 -23.01
C VAL A 315 -18.38 11.98 -22.75
N ILE A 316 -19.15 12.73 -21.97
CA ILE A 316 -18.84 14.13 -21.64
C ILE A 316 -17.72 14.19 -20.61
N LEU A 317 -17.90 13.44 -19.52
CA LEU A 317 -17.01 13.46 -18.38
C LEU A 317 -16.97 12.07 -17.74
N ASN A 318 -15.79 11.68 -17.27
CA ASN A 318 -15.56 10.45 -16.53
C ASN A 318 -15.33 10.73 -15.04
N GLY A 319 -15.50 9.71 -14.20
CA GLY A 319 -15.24 9.79 -12.76
C GLY A 319 -13.82 10.19 -12.36
N ASN A 320 -12.83 10.12 -13.26
CA ASN A 320 -11.43 10.50 -12.98
C ASN A 320 -11.24 11.96 -12.58
N HIS A 321 -12.18 12.83 -12.97
CA HIS A 321 -12.15 14.25 -12.65
C HIS A 321 -12.84 14.60 -11.33
N ILE A 322 -13.36 13.61 -10.60
CA ILE A 322 -14.02 13.81 -9.30
C ILE A 322 -12.95 13.86 -8.20
N ILE A 323 -12.87 14.99 -7.49
CA ILE A 323 -11.97 15.17 -6.33
C ILE A 323 -12.69 14.78 -5.04
N HIS A 324 -13.93 15.26 -4.88
CA HIS A 324 -14.73 15.02 -3.68
C HIS A 324 -16.16 14.64 -4.04
N SER A 325 -16.73 13.73 -3.26
CA SER A 325 -18.14 13.37 -3.31
C SER A 325 -18.68 13.18 -1.90
N MET A 326 -19.82 13.80 -1.61
CA MET A 326 -20.47 13.74 -0.31
C MET A 326 -21.97 13.55 -0.47
N ALA A 327 -22.52 12.52 0.17
CA ALA A 327 -23.96 12.40 0.33
C ALA A 327 -24.46 13.51 1.26
N SER A 328 -25.51 14.20 0.84
CA SER A 328 -26.19 15.23 1.63
C SER A 328 -27.70 15.08 1.45
N ILE A 329 -28.45 15.89 2.18
CA ILE A 329 -29.91 15.95 2.06
C ILE A 329 -30.23 17.36 1.57
N ASP A 330 -31.16 17.47 0.63
CA ASP A 330 -31.60 18.77 0.11
C ASP A 330 -32.58 19.48 1.06
N GLU A 331 -33.02 20.68 0.67
CA GLU A 331 -33.97 21.51 1.43
C GLU A 331 -35.36 20.85 1.58
N TYR A 332 -35.68 19.86 0.72
CA TYR A 332 -36.93 19.10 0.71
C TYR A 332 -36.81 17.74 1.38
N SER A 333 -35.74 17.50 2.13
CA SER A 333 -35.45 16.21 2.79
C SER A 333 -35.21 15.04 1.84
N GLN A 334 -34.82 15.29 0.59
CA GLN A 334 -34.45 14.27 -0.39
C GLN A 334 -32.93 13.99 -0.37
N PRO A 335 -32.50 12.72 -0.43
CA PRO A 335 -31.08 12.39 -0.57
C PRO A 335 -30.48 12.88 -1.89
N GLN A 336 -29.28 13.44 -1.82
CA GLN A 336 -28.50 13.87 -2.99
C GLN A 336 -27.00 13.59 -2.79
N VAL A 337 -26.24 13.56 -3.88
CA VAL A 337 -24.77 13.47 -3.84
C VAL A 337 -24.16 14.75 -4.43
N ASN A 338 -23.43 15.49 -3.61
CA ASN A 338 -22.65 16.65 -4.06
C ASN A 338 -21.32 16.16 -4.61
N ILE A 339 -20.97 16.64 -5.80
CA ILE A 339 -19.74 16.29 -6.53
C ILE A 339 -18.92 17.56 -6.75
N SER A 340 -17.63 17.46 -6.45
CA SER A 340 -16.63 18.47 -6.76
C SER A 340 -15.61 17.91 -7.74
N LEU A 341 -15.42 18.62 -8.85
CA LEU A 341 -14.50 18.28 -9.93
C LEU A 341 -13.20 19.06 -9.83
N ASP A 342 -12.15 18.50 -10.44
CA ASP A 342 -10.92 19.21 -10.72
C ASP A 342 -11.12 20.36 -11.73
N ARG A 343 -10.04 21.10 -12.00
CA ARG A 343 -10.10 22.25 -12.91
C ARG A 343 -10.45 21.82 -14.34
N GLU A 344 -9.83 20.75 -14.84
CA GLU A 344 -10.03 20.28 -16.21
C GLU A 344 -11.46 19.77 -16.43
N GLY A 345 -11.96 18.92 -15.54
CA GLY A 345 -13.33 18.42 -15.57
C GLY A 345 -14.36 19.53 -15.36
N GLY A 346 -14.05 20.52 -14.51
CA GLY A 346 -14.88 21.71 -14.33
C GLY A 346 -15.03 22.53 -15.62
N ASP A 347 -13.95 22.69 -16.40
CA ASP A 347 -13.97 23.40 -17.68
C ASP A 347 -14.75 22.63 -18.76
N ILE A 348 -14.57 21.31 -18.82
CA ILE A 348 -15.33 20.42 -19.73
C ILE A 348 -16.83 20.50 -19.42
N MET A 349 -17.19 20.40 -18.14
CA MET A 349 -18.57 20.45 -17.69
C MET A 349 -19.20 21.83 -17.90
N ALA A 350 -18.46 22.92 -17.64
CA ALA A 350 -18.91 24.28 -17.88
C ALA A 350 -19.23 24.53 -19.35
N LYS A 351 -18.41 24.00 -20.26
CA LYS A 351 -18.63 24.11 -21.71
C LYS A 351 -19.84 23.29 -22.15
N CYS A 352 -19.95 22.06 -21.66
CA CYS A 352 -21.06 21.18 -22.03
C CYS A 352 -22.41 21.72 -21.52
N THR A 353 -22.48 22.11 -20.25
CA THR A 353 -23.74 22.56 -19.62
C THR A 353 -24.23 23.88 -20.20
N LYS A 354 -23.33 24.78 -20.61
CA LYS A 354 -23.67 26.04 -21.29
C LYS A 354 -24.52 25.81 -22.54
N ASP A 355 -24.15 24.82 -23.36
CA ASP A 355 -24.80 24.56 -24.65
C ASP A 355 -26.01 23.61 -24.52
N ASN A 356 -26.25 23.06 -23.33
CA ASN A 356 -27.24 21.99 -23.11
C ASN A 356 -28.22 22.28 -21.94
N ILE A 357 -28.44 23.54 -21.58
CA ILE A 357 -29.44 23.92 -20.57
C ILE A 357 -30.83 23.43 -20.99
N GLY A 358 -31.56 22.81 -20.06
CA GLY A 358 -32.88 22.20 -20.29
C GLY A 358 -32.84 20.81 -20.92
N ARG A 359 -31.67 20.31 -21.36
CA ARG A 359 -31.50 18.92 -21.78
C ARG A 359 -31.29 18.01 -20.58
N VAL A 360 -31.45 16.72 -20.81
CA VAL A 360 -31.32 15.67 -19.81
C VAL A 360 -29.92 15.06 -19.88
N MET A 361 -29.28 14.90 -18.73
CA MET A 361 -28.02 14.21 -18.56
C MET A 361 -28.24 12.93 -17.76
N ALA A 362 -27.65 11.84 -18.22
CA ALA A 362 -27.62 10.58 -17.52
C ALA A 362 -26.25 10.39 -16.85
N THR A 363 -26.29 9.81 -15.66
CA THR A 363 -25.11 9.30 -14.95
C THR A 363 -25.14 7.78 -15.05
N LEU A 364 -24.07 7.20 -15.58
CA LEU A 364 -23.91 5.77 -15.75
C LEU A 364 -22.88 5.26 -14.76
N LEU A 365 -23.23 4.20 -14.06
CA LEU A 365 -22.30 3.38 -13.31
C LEU A 365 -21.84 2.23 -14.19
N ILE A 366 -20.52 2.12 -14.37
CA ILE A 366 -19.90 1.04 -15.14
C ILE A 366 -19.12 0.18 -14.18
N GLU A 367 -19.41 -1.10 -14.17
CA GLU A 367 -18.72 -2.12 -13.39
C GLU A 367 -18.23 -3.22 -14.31
N TYR A 368 -17.05 -3.74 -14.00
CA TYR A 368 -16.50 -4.94 -14.64
C TYR A 368 -16.64 -6.09 -13.64
N ARG A 369 -17.45 -7.08 -13.99
CA ARG A 369 -17.74 -8.25 -13.14
C ARG A 369 -17.21 -9.52 -13.79
N ASP A 370 -16.87 -10.53 -12.97
CA ASP A 370 -16.47 -11.85 -13.48
C ASP A 370 -17.65 -12.47 -14.25
N SER A 371 -17.48 -12.73 -15.53
CA SER A 371 -18.49 -13.34 -16.39
C SER A 371 -18.73 -14.82 -16.09
N GLY A 372 -17.93 -15.41 -15.20
CA GLY A 372 -17.90 -16.85 -14.93
C GLY A 372 -17.17 -17.65 -16.01
N LYS A 373 -16.81 -17.02 -17.14
CA LYS A 373 -15.99 -17.62 -18.19
C LYS A 373 -14.51 -17.49 -17.83
N ARG A 374 -13.70 -18.43 -18.31
CA ARG A 374 -12.25 -18.44 -18.13
C ARG A 374 -11.54 -18.29 -19.47
N ASP A 375 -10.44 -17.55 -19.49
CA ASP A 375 -9.56 -17.44 -20.65
C ASP A 375 -8.72 -18.74 -20.84
N VAL A 376 -7.90 -18.76 -21.89
CA VAL A 376 -7.00 -19.89 -22.22
C VAL A 376 -5.97 -20.16 -21.10
N HIS A 377 -5.71 -19.17 -20.25
CA HIS A 377 -4.79 -19.22 -19.11
C HIS A 377 -5.50 -19.55 -17.78
N GLY A 378 -6.81 -19.78 -17.80
CA GLY A 378 -7.62 -20.10 -16.62
C GLY A 378 -8.06 -18.88 -15.79
N ASN A 379 -7.87 -17.66 -16.29
CA ASN A 379 -8.26 -16.43 -15.59
C ASN A 379 -9.70 -16.03 -15.88
N ALA A 380 -10.35 -15.34 -14.94
CA ALA A 380 -11.68 -14.78 -15.12
C ALA A 380 -11.74 -13.75 -16.26
N LEU A 381 -12.67 -13.95 -17.21
CA LEU A 381 -12.98 -12.94 -18.22
C LEU A 381 -13.94 -11.92 -17.63
N LEU A 382 -13.54 -10.65 -17.61
CA LEU A 382 -14.37 -9.56 -17.12
C LEU A 382 -15.37 -9.13 -18.19
N GLU A 383 -16.63 -8.96 -17.79
CA GLU A 383 -17.68 -8.43 -18.65
C GLU A 383 -18.14 -7.08 -18.11
N LYS A 384 -18.41 -6.16 -19.04
CA LYS A 384 -18.83 -4.79 -18.73
C LYS A 384 -20.33 -4.77 -18.44
N TYR A 385 -20.69 -4.33 -17.24
CA TYR A 385 -22.05 -4.03 -16.81
C TYR A 385 -22.18 -2.53 -16.66
N ASP A 386 -23.08 -1.91 -17.43
CA ASP A 386 -23.36 -0.47 -17.36
C ASP A 386 -24.82 -0.22 -17.02
N GLU A 387 -25.04 0.54 -15.95
CA GLU A 387 -26.35 0.82 -15.36
C GLU A 387 -26.56 2.34 -15.27
N VAL A 388 -27.74 2.81 -15.68
CA VAL A 388 -28.10 4.23 -15.56
C VAL A 388 -28.61 4.50 -14.15
N ILE A 389 -27.74 5.01 -13.28
CA ILE A 389 -28.09 5.26 -11.87
C ILE A 389 -28.93 6.52 -11.68
N ASN A 390 -28.83 7.49 -12.59
CA ASN A 390 -29.57 8.73 -12.46
C ASN A 390 -29.77 9.43 -13.80
N VAL A 391 -30.91 10.10 -13.94
CA VAL A 391 -31.28 10.89 -15.11
C VAL A 391 -31.84 12.22 -14.60
N ALA A 392 -31.19 13.33 -14.93
CA ALA A 392 -31.55 14.64 -14.41
C ALA A 392 -31.47 15.74 -15.48
N TYR A 393 -32.30 16.77 -15.32
CA TYR A 393 -32.26 17.95 -16.18
C TYR A 393 -31.10 18.87 -15.82
N ILE A 394 -30.43 19.40 -16.84
CA ILE A 394 -29.44 20.45 -16.70
C ILE A 394 -30.19 21.77 -16.46
N GLN A 395 -30.29 22.18 -15.19
CA GLN A 395 -31.05 23.38 -14.79
C GLN A 395 -30.31 24.69 -15.05
N SER A 396 -28.98 24.69 -14.91
CA SER A 396 -28.13 25.86 -15.08
C SER A 396 -26.76 25.44 -15.60
N GLN A 397 -25.96 26.41 -16.06
CA GLN A 397 -24.54 26.16 -16.32
C GLN A 397 -23.83 25.91 -14.98
N PHE A 398 -23.01 24.85 -14.91
CA PHE A 398 -22.19 24.54 -13.75
C PHE A 398 -20.79 24.10 -14.18
N SER A 399 -19.78 24.46 -13.38
CA SER A 399 -18.38 24.10 -13.61
C SER A 399 -17.93 23.00 -12.65
N ASN A 400 -17.32 23.38 -11.53
CA ASN A 400 -16.62 22.48 -10.62
C ASN A 400 -17.56 21.74 -9.67
N ASN A 401 -18.71 22.32 -9.33
CA ASN A 401 -19.61 21.74 -8.34
C ASN A 401 -20.99 21.50 -8.93
N PHE A 402 -21.51 20.29 -8.75
CA PHE A 402 -22.88 19.94 -9.09
C PHE A 402 -23.41 18.88 -8.12
N ARG A 403 -24.72 18.62 -8.20
CA ARG A 403 -25.41 17.65 -7.34
C ARG A 403 -26.17 16.64 -8.19
N ILE A 404 -26.13 15.37 -7.77
CA ILE A 404 -26.98 14.30 -8.30
C ILE A 404 -28.18 14.18 -7.36
N SER A 405 -29.36 14.53 -7.86
CA SER A 405 -30.65 14.47 -7.16
C SER A 405 -31.49 13.27 -7.61
N GLY A 406 -32.51 12.88 -6.86
CA GLY A 406 -33.41 11.77 -7.23
C GLY A 406 -32.91 10.39 -6.80
N ILE A 407 -32.13 10.33 -5.71
CA ILE A 407 -31.67 9.09 -5.11
C ILE A 407 -32.72 8.64 -4.09
N LYS A 408 -33.10 7.36 -4.11
CA LYS A 408 -34.26 6.86 -3.33
C LYS A 408 -34.01 6.96 -1.83
N ASN A 409 -32.83 6.50 -1.39
CA ASN A 409 -32.52 6.34 0.03
C ASN A 409 -31.18 6.98 0.39
N GLN A 410 -31.06 7.45 1.65
CA GLN A 410 -29.81 8.00 2.16
C GLN A 410 -28.66 6.98 2.10
N LYS A 411 -28.90 5.69 2.38
CA LYS A 411 -27.89 4.63 2.27
C LYS A 411 -27.32 4.47 0.86
N GLU A 412 -28.17 4.65 -0.15
CA GLU A 412 -27.79 4.53 -1.56
C GLU A 412 -26.95 5.74 -1.99
N ALA A 413 -27.36 6.95 -1.60
CA ALA A 413 -26.56 8.17 -1.84
C ALA A 413 -25.17 8.07 -1.19
N GLN A 414 -25.10 7.46 -0.02
CA GLN A 414 -23.88 7.20 0.73
C GLN A 414 -22.96 6.20 0.03
N GLN A 415 -23.51 5.08 -0.42
CA GLN A 415 -22.76 4.08 -1.18
C GLN A 415 -22.25 4.66 -2.50
N LEU A 416 -23.10 5.38 -3.23
CA LEU A 416 -22.70 6.09 -4.44
C LEU A 416 -21.57 7.06 -4.13
N ALA A 417 -21.73 7.97 -3.16
CA ALA A 417 -20.69 8.92 -2.78
C ALA A 417 -19.36 8.25 -2.39
N LEU A 418 -19.39 7.07 -1.75
CA LEU A 418 -18.18 6.30 -1.45
C LEU A 418 -17.50 5.79 -2.72
N LEU A 419 -18.27 5.20 -3.65
CA LEU A 419 -17.78 4.74 -4.95
C LEU A 419 -17.19 5.91 -5.77
N LEU A 420 -17.77 7.10 -5.67
CA LEU A 420 -17.27 8.29 -6.38
C LEU A 420 -15.97 8.82 -5.79
N ARG A 421 -15.83 8.75 -4.46
CA ARG A 421 -14.66 9.26 -3.72
C ARG A 421 -13.46 8.33 -3.83
N SER A 422 -13.70 7.03 -3.94
CA SER A 422 -12.63 6.04 -4.08
C SER A 422 -11.91 6.15 -5.43
N GLY A 423 -12.45 6.94 -6.37
CA GLY A 423 -11.90 7.14 -7.70
C GLY A 423 -12.21 5.96 -8.62
N ALA A 424 -12.54 6.28 -9.87
CA ALA A 424 -12.69 5.29 -10.92
C ALA A 424 -11.32 4.68 -11.23
N LEU A 425 -11.21 3.35 -11.20
CA LEU A 425 -9.98 2.68 -11.62
C LEU A 425 -9.66 3.07 -13.06
N THR A 426 -8.39 3.39 -13.35
CA THR A 426 -7.99 3.75 -14.72
C THR A 426 -8.17 2.56 -15.65
N ALA A 427 -8.04 1.36 -15.09
CA ALA A 427 -8.17 0.09 -15.77
C ALA A 427 -8.83 -0.95 -14.85
N PRO A 428 -9.65 -1.86 -15.40
CA PRO A 428 -10.18 -2.99 -14.65
C PRO A 428 -9.06 -3.81 -14.04
N ILE A 429 -9.33 -4.38 -12.87
CA ILE A 429 -8.38 -5.21 -12.14
C ILE A 429 -9.01 -6.54 -11.79
N ARG A 430 -8.19 -7.57 -11.68
CA ARG A 430 -8.59 -8.90 -11.22
C ARG A 430 -7.66 -9.38 -10.12
N ILE A 431 -8.21 -10.01 -9.10
CA ILE A 431 -7.42 -10.62 -8.02
C ILE A 431 -7.03 -12.02 -8.47
N ILE A 432 -5.73 -12.25 -8.70
CA ILE A 432 -5.19 -13.53 -9.19
C ILE A 432 -4.64 -14.41 -8.07
N GLU A 433 -4.17 -13.81 -6.96
CA GLU A 433 -3.75 -14.54 -5.76
C GLU A 433 -4.36 -13.88 -4.53
N GLU A 434 -4.89 -14.71 -3.63
CA GLU A 434 -5.38 -14.31 -2.31
C GLU A 434 -4.75 -15.23 -1.27
N ARG A 435 -3.97 -14.66 -0.35
CA ARG A 435 -3.34 -15.39 0.75
C ARG A 435 -3.77 -14.80 2.08
N ILE A 436 -4.48 -15.60 2.87
CA ILE A 436 -5.01 -15.20 4.17
C ILE A 436 -4.17 -15.81 5.27
N ILE A 437 -3.78 -14.99 6.24
CA ILE A 437 -3.08 -15.42 7.46
C ILE A 437 -3.94 -15.03 8.64
N GLY A 438 -4.47 -16.03 9.36
CA GLY A 438 -5.30 -15.79 10.53
C GLY A 438 -4.51 -15.16 11.70
N PRO A 439 -5.13 -14.28 12.50
CA PRO A 439 -4.47 -13.68 13.67
C PRO A 439 -3.91 -14.69 14.68
N SER A 440 -4.55 -15.86 14.80
CA SER A 440 -4.09 -16.93 15.70
C SER A 440 -2.76 -17.55 15.24
N MET A 441 -2.63 -17.83 13.94
CA MET A 441 -1.39 -18.35 13.35
C MET A 441 -0.27 -17.33 13.48
N ALA A 442 -0.59 -16.04 13.26
CA ALA A 442 0.36 -14.96 13.39
C ALA A 442 0.88 -14.80 14.84
N ALA A 443 -0.02 -14.83 15.83
CA ALA A 443 0.34 -14.82 17.25
C ALA A 443 1.18 -16.03 17.67
N GLU A 444 0.87 -17.22 17.13
CA GLU A 444 1.65 -18.44 17.38
C GLU A 444 3.07 -18.34 16.76
N ASN A 445 3.19 -17.78 15.56
CA ASN A 445 4.47 -17.52 14.90
C ASN A 445 5.32 -16.53 15.69
N ILE A 446 4.72 -15.44 16.21
CA ILE A 446 5.42 -14.50 17.09
C ILE A 446 5.94 -15.23 18.33
N LYS A 447 5.09 -16.01 19.01
CA LYS A 447 5.46 -16.71 20.24
C LYS A 447 6.62 -17.68 19.99
N LYS A 448 6.50 -18.56 18.99
CA LYS A 448 7.55 -19.53 18.63
C LYS A 448 8.84 -18.85 18.21
N GLY A 449 8.75 -17.77 17.43
CA GLY A 449 9.93 -17.01 16.99
C GLY A 449 10.65 -16.34 18.15
N LEU A 450 9.90 -15.76 19.09
CA LEU A 450 10.44 -15.12 20.29
C LEU A 450 11.05 -16.17 21.25
N ASP A 451 10.37 -17.30 21.46
CA ASP A 451 10.89 -18.41 22.26
C ASP A 451 12.22 -18.93 21.67
N ALA A 452 12.31 -19.11 20.35
CA ALA A 452 13.54 -19.52 19.68
C ALA A 452 14.68 -18.51 19.86
N CYS A 453 14.38 -17.21 19.73
CA CYS A 453 15.36 -16.14 19.96
C CYS A 453 15.88 -16.15 21.40
N ILE A 454 14.99 -16.30 22.40
CA ILE A 454 15.36 -16.32 23.82
C ILE A 454 16.22 -17.53 24.15
N TRP A 455 15.80 -18.74 23.74
CA TRP A 455 16.58 -19.95 24.02
C TRP A 455 17.93 -19.94 23.30
N GLY A 456 17.98 -19.41 22.07
CA GLY A 456 19.24 -19.18 21.35
C GLY A 456 20.16 -18.22 22.10
N LEU A 457 19.64 -17.08 22.54
CA LEU A 457 20.39 -16.08 23.30
C LEU A 457 20.92 -16.66 24.62
N ILE A 458 20.08 -17.32 25.41
CA ILE A 458 20.46 -17.93 26.69
C ILE A 458 21.56 -18.98 26.47
N SER A 459 21.39 -19.86 25.49
CA SER A 459 22.38 -20.90 25.16
C SER A 459 23.73 -20.29 24.76
N SER A 460 23.73 -19.27 23.89
CA SER A 460 24.95 -18.54 23.51
C SER A 460 25.62 -17.85 24.70
N ILE A 461 24.85 -17.23 25.61
CA ILE A 461 25.39 -16.58 26.81
C ILE A 461 26.05 -17.61 27.73
N ILE A 462 25.37 -18.72 28.00
CA ILE A 462 25.91 -19.80 28.85
C ILE A 462 27.22 -20.31 28.26
N PHE A 463 27.25 -20.57 26.95
CA PHE A 463 28.46 -21.03 26.26
C PHE A 463 29.61 -20.02 26.38
N MET A 464 29.35 -18.74 26.13
CA MET A 464 30.38 -17.68 26.19
C MET A 464 30.96 -17.53 27.60
N ILE A 465 30.11 -17.51 28.63
CA ILE A 465 30.55 -17.39 30.02
C ILE A 465 31.32 -18.65 30.45
N ALA A 466 30.84 -19.84 30.12
CA ALA A 466 31.50 -21.10 30.48
C ALA A 466 32.88 -21.23 29.84
N ARG A 467 33.02 -20.85 28.56
CA ARG A 467 34.25 -21.06 27.78
C ARG A 467 35.27 -19.92 27.89
N TYR A 468 34.83 -18.68 28.06
CA TYR A 468 35.67 -17.47 28.02
C TYR A 468 35.61 -16.61 29.29
N LYS A 469 34.85 -17.02 30.32
CA LYS A 469 34.74 -16.35 31.63
C LYS A 469 34.47 -14.84 31.49
N LEU A 470 35.44 -13.99 31.85
CA LEU A 470 35.28 -12.53 31.85
C LEU A 470 35.15 -11.97 30.43
N PHE A 471 35.91 -12.51 29.47
CA PHE A 471 35.76 -12.13 28.05
C PHE A 471 34.42 -12.62 27.49
N GLY A 472 33.90 -13.72 28.02
CA GLY A 472 32.53 -14.18 27.78
C GLY A 472 31.49 -13.15 28.20
N LEU A 473 31.63 -12.58 29.41
CA LEU A 473 30.71 -11.57 29.93
C LEU A 473 30.76 -10.26 29.11
N VAL A 474 31.94 -9.86 28.64
CA VAL A 474 32.07 -8.71 27.72
C VAL A 474 31.37 -8.98 26.39
N ALA A 475 31.55 -10.17 25.82
CA ALA A 475 30.87 -10.57 24.59
C ALA A 475 29.34 -10.61 24.78
N THR A 476 28.84 -11.07 25.93
CA THR A 476 27.41 -11.04 26.26
C THR A 476 26.87 -9.61 26.31
N CYS A 477 27.60 -8.66 26.90
CA CYS A 477 27.19 -7.25 26.90
C CYS A 477 27.11 -6.68 25.48
N ALA A 478 28.07 -7.02 24.63
CA ALA A 478 28.06 -6.59 23.23
C ALA A 478 26.91 -7.23 22.43
N LEU A 479 26.58 -8.50 22.70
CA LEU A 479 25.46 -9.19 22.08
C LEU A 479 24.10 -8.56 22.45
N LEU A 480 23.90 -8.22 23.73
CA LEU A 480 22.69 -7.52 24.17
C LEU A 480 22.59 -6.12 23.58
N ALA A 481 23.70 -5.38 23.56
CA ALA A 481 23.79 -4.09 22.89
C ALA A 481 23.45 -4.20 21.40
N ASN A 482 23.90 -5.26 20.73
CA ASN A 482 23.61 -5.52 19.33
C ASN A 482 22.11 -5.74 19.09
N LEU A 483 21.46 -6.54 19.93
CA LEU A 483 20.02 -6.77 19.86
C LEU A 483 19.23 -5.46 19.99
N VAL A 484 19.59 -4.61 20.97
CA VAL A 484 18.95 -3.30 21.16
C VAL A 484 19.13 -2.39 19.94
N LEU A 485 20.32 -2.40 19.34
CA LEU A 485 20.61 -1.61 18.12
C LEU A 485 19.80 -2.09 16.92
N ILE A 486 19.66 -3.40 16.72
CA ILE A 486 18.83 -3.95 15.64
C ILE A 486 17.39 -3.50 15.81
N LEU A 487 16.80 -3.67 17.00
CA LEU A 487 15.42 -3.29 17.30
C LEU A 487 15.19 -1.78 17.12
N SER A 488 16.16 -0.97 17.55
CA SER A 488 16.11 0.48 17.40
C SER A 488 16.11 0.92 15.94
N ILE A 489 17.04 0.40 15.12
CA ILE A 489 17.14 0.80 13.72
C ILE A 489 15.90 0.35 12.94
N MET A 490 15.33 -0.81 13.26
CA MET A 490 14.07 -1.28 12.66
C MET A 490 12.87 -0.39 13.01
N SER A 491 12.82 0.13 14.24
CA SER A 491 11.77 1.08 14.67
C SER A 491 11.91 2.44 13.96
N ILE A 492 13.14 2.91 13.73
CA ILE A 492 13.39 4.22 13.10
C ILE A 492 13.14 4.20 11.59
N LEU A 493 13.37 3.06 10.90
CA LEU A 493 13.27 2.99 9.44
C LEU A 493 11.81 2.93 8.96
N PRO A 494 11.31 3.98 8.27
CA PRO A 494 9.93 4.00 7.80
C PRO A 494 9.72 2.97 6.67
N GLY A 495 8.66 2.17 6.79
CA GLY A 495 8.26 1.21 5.76
C GLY A 495 8.98 -0.15 5.80
N VAL A 496 9.83 -0.39 6.80
CA VAL A 496 10.37 -1.71 7.10
C VAL A 496 9.45 -2.40 8.11
N ALA A 497 8.90 -3.55 7.73
CA ALA A 497 8.11 -4.38 8.62
C ALA A 497 8.89 -5.65 8.99
N LEU A 498 8.83 -6.07 10.26
CA LEU A 498 9.37 -7.34 10.71
C LEU A 498 8.46 -8.47 10.23
N THR A 499 9.01 -9.40 9.45
CA THR A 499 8.32 -10.60 8.97
C THR A 499 8.83 -11.85 9.68
N MET A 500 8.20 -13.00 9.49
CA MET A 500 8.70 -14.27 10.07
C MET A 500 10.10 -14.62 9.54
N PRO A 501 10.40 -14.51 8.22
CA PRO A 501 11.78 -14.58 7.75
C PRO A 501 12.66 -13.47 8.35
N GLY A 502 12.14 -12.26 8.57
CA GLY A 502 12.87 -11.20 9.29
C GLY A 502 13.35 -11.62 10.67
N ILE A 503 12.54 -12.34 11.46
CA ILE A 503 12.94 -12.92 12.75
C ILE A 503 14.09 -13.91 12.55
N ALA A 504 14.02 -14.78 11.55
CA ALA A 504 15.14 -15.68 11.22
C ALA A 504 16.42 -14.92 10.87
N GLY A 505 16.30 -13.76 10.22
CA GLY A 505 17.41 -12.83 9.97
C GLY A 505 18.01 -12.30 11.26
N VAL A 506 17.19 -11.87 12.22
CA VAL A 506 17.65 -11.47 13.56
C VAL A 506 18.39 -12.63 14.24
N VAL A 507 17.83 -13.84 14.24
CA VAL A 507 18.49 -15.03 14.81
C VAL A 507 19.84 -15.31 14.14
N LEU A 508 19.89 -15.27 12.81
CA LEU A 508 21.13 -15.46 12.05
C LEU A 508 22.18 -14.41 12.44
N THR A 509 21.78 -13.15 12.58
CA THR A 509 22.71 -12.07 12.96
C THR A 509 23.22 -12.22 14.38
N LEU A 510 22.42 -12.76 15.32
CA LEU A 510 22.88 -13.09 16.67
C LEU A 510 23.96 -14.16 16.62
N VAL A 511 23.81 -15.20 15.79
CA VAL A 511 24.83 -16.24 15.59
C VAL A 511 26.13 -15.63 15.05
N VAL A 512 26.04 -14.80 14.00
CA VAL A 512 27.21 -14.12 13.42
C VAL A 512 27.88 -13.17 14.43
N ALA A 513 27.11 -12.48 15.25
CA ALA A 513 27.64 -11.59 16.30
C ALA A 513 28.38 -12.36 17.39
N VAL A 514 27.89 -13.54 17.77
CA VAL A 514 28.60 -14.42 18.71
C VAL A 514 29.91 -14.92 18.10
N ASP A 515 29.91 -15.34 16.84
CA ASP A 515 31.11 -15.84 16.14
C ASP A 515 32.23 -14.78 16.05
N ALA A 516 31.88 -13.53 15.71
CA ALA A 516 32.84 -12.43 15.69
C ALA A 516 33.54 -12.24 17.05
N ASN A 517 32.78 -12.36 18.14
CA ASN A 517 33.34 -12.25 19.50
C ASN A 517 34.20 -13.47 19.87
N ILE A 518 33.85 -14.68 19.41
CA ILE A 518 34.65 -15.89 19.57
C ILE A 518 36.00 -15.74 18.85
N LEU A 519 35.99 -15.26 17.60
CA LEU A 519 37.18 -15.07 16.77
C LEU A 519 38.16 -14.09 17.43
N ILE A 520 37.65 -12.97 17.96
CA ILE A 520 38.45 -12.01 18.74
C ILE A 520 39.08 -12.70 19.96
N ASN A 521 38.28 -13.44 20.75
CA ASN A 521 38.75 -14.06 21.98
C ASN A 521 39.80 -15.15 21.73
N GLU A 522 39.59 -16.01 20.73
CA GLU A 522 40.57 -17.04 20.37
C GLU A 522 41.85 -16.41 19.79
N ARG A 523 41.75 -15.35 18.97
CA ARG A 523 42.94 -14.65 18.47
C ARG A 523 43.75 -14.02 19.61
N ILE A 524 43.09 -13.39 20.58
CA ILE A 524 43.78 -12.86 21.78
C ILE A 524 44.46 -13.98 22.57
N LYS A 525 43.79 -15.13 22.71
CA LYS A 525 44.32 -16.31 23.42
C LYS A 525 45.54 -16.91 22.71
N GLU A 526 45.49 -17.00 21.38
CA GLU A 526 46.60 -17.45 20.53
C GLU A 526 47.82 -16.53 20.69
N GLU A 527 47.61 -15.22 20.59
CA GLU A 527 48.68 -14.23 20.71
C GLU A 527 49.31 -14.20 22.11
N TRP A 528 48.51 -14.46 23.15
CA TRP A 528 49.01 -14.62 24.50
C TRP A 528 49.83 -15.90 24.69
N ARG A 529 49.39 -17.02 24.10
CA ARG A 529 50.14 -18.29 24.08
C ARG A 529 51.48 -18.17 23.35
N ASN A 530 51.54 -17.31 22.34
CA ASN A 530 52.76 -16.97 21.60
C ASN A 530 53.73 -16.06 22.39
N GLY A 531 53.50 -15.86 23.70
CA GLY A 531 54.41 -15.17 24.61
C GLY A 531 54.27 -13.65 24.64
N ARG A 532 53.26 -13.07 23.98
CA ARG A 532 53.04 -11.62 24.00
C ARG A 532 52.47 -11.17 25.35
N SER A 533 52.83 -9.95 25.77
CA SER A 533 52.23 -9.33 26.97
C SER A 533 50.72 -9.17 26.82
N VAL A 534 49.96 -9.20 27.91
CA VAL A 534 48.48 -9.13 27.89
C VAL A 534 47.95 -7.94 27.07
N GLN A 535 48.56 -6.76 27.23
CA GLN A 535 48.13 -5.57 26.48
C GLN A 535 48.45 -5.67 24.99
N GLN A 536 49.58 -6.26 24.64
CA GLN A 536 49.99 -6.46 23.24
C GLN A 536 49.18 -7.58 22.57
N ALA A 537 48.87 -8.66 23.30
CA ALA A 537 48.00 -9.74 22.84
C ALA A 537 46.58 -9.21 22.53
N ILE A 538 46.03 -8.34 23.39
CA ILE A 538 44.74 -7.67 23.13
C ILE A 538 44.85 -6.77 21.88
N TYR A 539 45.85 -5.89 21.82
CA TYR A 539 45.99 -4.96 20.70
C TYR A 539 46.11 -5.67 19.35
N VAL A 540 47.00 -6.67 19.27
CA VAL A 540 47.21 -7.40 18.02
C VAL A 540 46.05 -8.36 17.75
N GLY A 541 45.47 -8.98 18.77
CA GLY A 541 44.29 -9.83 18.63
C GLY A 541 43.13 -9.12 17.93
N TYR A 542 42.77 -7.91 18.37
CA TYR A 542 41.77 -7.08 17.70
C TYR A 542 42.15 -6.65 16.27
N ARG A 543 43.44 -6.37 16.04
CA ARG A 543 43.92 -5.93 14.72
C ARG A 543 43.87 -7.05 13.68
N GLU A 544 44.32 -8.25 14.03
CA GLU A 544 44.32 -9.39 13.11
C GLU A 544 42.90 -9.96 12.95
N ALA A 545 42.13 -10.06 14.04
CA ALA A 545 40.73 -10.51 13.96
C ALA A 545 39.85 -9.60 13.10
N PHE A 546 40.17 -8.30 13.02
CA PHE A 546 39.42 -7.34 12.20
C PHE A 546 39.32 -7.76 10.74
N SER A 547 40.44 -8.19 10.11
CA SER A 547 40.42 -8.56 8.69
C SER A 547 39.47 -9.73 8.45
N SER A 548 39.57 -10.78 9.26
CA SER A 548 38.71 -11.97 9.13
C SER A 548 37.24 -11.65 9.38
N ILE A 549 36.93 -10.82 10.37
CA ILE A 549 35.54 -10.41 10.68
C ILE A 549 34.99 -9.53 9.57
N PHE A 550 35.79 -8.60 9.05
CA PHE A 550 35.40 -7.74 7.95
C PHE A 550 35.11 -8.56 6.70
N ASP A 551 36.00 -9.49 6.33
CA ASP A 551 35.84 -10.33 5.13
C ASP A 551 34.59 -11.21 5.23
N ALA A 552 34.33 -11.81 6.39
CA ALA A 552 33.14 -12.64 6.63
C ALA A 552 31.84 -11.81 6.55
N ASN A 553 31.82 -10.62 7.16
CA ASN A 553 30.67 -9.72 7.14
C ASN A 553 30.40 -9.13 5.76
N VAL A 554 31.45 -8.72 5.03
CA VAL A 554 31.31 -8.21 3.64
C VAL A 554 30.78 -9.29 2.72
N THR A 555 31.29 -10.52 2.82
CA THR A 555 30.79 -11.66 2.04
C THR A 555 29.31 -11.93 2.32
N THR A 556 28.90 -11.84 3.58
CA THR A 556 27.50 -12.02 3.97
C THR A 556 26.63 -10.85 3.49
N LEU A 557 27.14 -9.61 3.58
CA LEU A 557 26.45 -8.41 3.11
C LEU A 557 26.20 -8.46 1.60
N ILE A 558 27.15 -8.96 0.80
CA ILE A 558 26.96 -9.15 -0.65
C ILE A 558 25.79 -10.10 -0.93
N LYS A 559 25.72 -11.26 -0.24
CA LYS A 559 24.61 -12.20 -0.38
C LYS A 559 23.27 -11.56 -0.03
N VAL A 560 23.26 -10.79 1.06
CA VAL A 560 22.07 -10.07 1.54
C VAL A 560 21.61 -8.99 0.55
N ILE A 561 22.54 -8.25 -0.08
CA ILE A 561 22.21 -7.27 -1.12
C ILE A 561 21.58 -7.95 -2.33
N ILE A 562 22.12 -9.09 -2.76
CA ILE A 562 21.53 -9.87 -3.87
C ILE A 562 20.12 -10.34 -3.50
N LEU A 563 19.92 -10.85 -2.28
CA LEU A 563 18.59 -11.22 -1.78
C LEU A 563 17.62 -10.04 -1.70
N TYR A 564 18.10 -8.84 -1.37
CA TYR A 564 17.26 -7.64 -1.33
C TYR A 564 16.79 -7.19 -2.73
N ILE A 565 17.68 -7.26 -3.72
CA ILE A 565 17.38 -6.86 -5.11
C ILE A 565 16.49 -7.90 -5.80
N ALA A 566 16.82 -9.18 -5.66
CA ALA A 566 16.16 -10.27 -6.37
C ALA A 566 14.95 -10.86 -5.61
N GLY A 567 14.93 -10.77 -4.28
CA GLY A 567 13.86 -11.34 -3.46
C GLY A 567 12.57 -10.52 -3.54
N SER A 568 11.43 -11.17 -3.28
CA SER A 568 10.11 -10.53 -3.17
C SER A 568 9.58 -10.59 -1.72
N GLY A 569 8.65 -9.69 -1.38
CA GLY A 569 7.91 -9.66 -0.11
C GLY A 569 8.77 -9.94 1.13
N SER A 570 8.56 -11.11 1.73
CA SER A 570 9.17 -11.53 2.99
C SER A 570 10.70 -11.77 2.93
N ILE A 571 11.25 -12.12 1.75
CA ILE A 571 12.71 -12.30 1.55
C ILE A 571 13.44 -10.95 1.69
N LYS A 572 12.82 -9.85 1.23
CA LYS A 572 13.38 -8.51 1.44
C LYS A 572 13.43 -8.16 2.92
N GLY A 573 12.43 -8.56 3.71
CA GLY A 573 12.43 -8.39 5.16
C GLY A 573 13.60 -9.13 5.84
N PHE A 574 13.85 -10.39 5.45
CA PHE A 574 15.04 -11.14 5.89
C PHE A 574 16.35 -10.44 5.50
N ALA A 575 16.43 -9.92 4.28
CA ALA A 575 17.63 -9.23 3.82
C ALA A 575 17.90 -7.94 4.62
N ILE A 576 16.89 -7.10 4.81
CA ILE A 576 17.03 -5.84 5.56
C ILE A 576 17.45 -6.09 7.01
N THR A 577 16.77 -7.00 7.70
CA THR A 577 17.10 -7.37 9.09
C THR A 577 18.51 -7.92 9.23
N THR A 578 18.93 -8.77 8.29
CA THR A 578 20.29 -9.33 8.27
C THR A 578 21.34 -8.25 7.99
N ALA A 579 21.10 -7.34 7.04
CA ALA A 579 22.03 -6.24 6.73
C ALA A 579 22.23 -5.32 7.95
N ILE A 580 21.14 -4.93 8.62
CA ILE A 580 21.18 -4.12 9.83
C ILE A 580 21.95 -4.85 10.93
N GLY A 581 21.67 -6.15 11.13
CA GLY A 581 22.33 -6.96 12.13
C GLY A 581 23.84 -7.14 11.90
N ILE A 582 24.28 -7.29 10.65
CA ILE A 582 25.71 -7.35 10.31
C ILE A 582 26.40 -6.01 10.60
N ALA A 583 25.80 -4.89 10.18
CA ALA A 583 26.36 -3.57 10.40
C ALA A 583 26.48 -3.20 11.89
N THR A 584 25.42 -3.49 12.66
CA THR A 584 25.39 -3.27 14.11
C THR A 584 26.31 -4.25 14.86
N SER A 585 26.40 -5.50 14.41
CA SER A 585 27.30 -6.51 14.98
C SER A 585 28.76 -6.09 14.83
N MET A 586 29.14 -5.59 13.65
CA MET A 586 30.50 -5.10 13.42
C MET A 586 30.84 -3.93 14.36
N LEU A 587 29.89 -3.00 14.58
CA LEU A 587 30.08 -1.88 15.50
C LEU A 587 30.24 -2.36 16.95
N THR A 588 29.36 -3.25 17.42
CA THR A 588 29.38 -3.74 18.81
C THR A 588 30.56 -4.65 19.10
N SER A 589 30.89 -5.56 18.19
CA SER A 589 32.03 -6.50 18.33
C SER A 589 33.40 -5.83 18.21
N MET A 590 33.54 -4.73 17.45
CA MET A 590 34.83 -4.06 17.27
C MET A 590 35.04 -2.86 18.20
N ILE A 591 34.02 -2.01 18.32
CA ILE A 591 34.11 -0.77 19.11
C ILE A 591 33.66 -1.05 20.54
N GLY A 592 32.54 -1.74 20.71
CA GLY A 592 31.94 -2.02 22.02
C GLY A 592 32.80 -2.92 22.91
N THR A 593 33.12 -4.14 22.47
CA THR A 593 33.94 -5.08 23.26
C THR A 593 35.32 -4.51 23.59
N ARG A 594 35.97 -3.83 22.62
CA ARG A 594 37.27 -3.19 22.80
C ARG A 594 37.20 -2.06 23.82
N ALA A 595 36.14 -1.26 23.83
CA ALA A 595 35.92 -0.22 24.83
C ALA A 595 35.78 -0.83 26.24
N ILE A 596 35.03 -1.92 26.38
CA ILE A 596 34.82 -2.59 27.68
C ILE A 596 36.12 -3.27 28.15
N ILE A 597 36.84 -3.99 27.28
CA ILE A 597 38.11 -4.63 27.62
C ILE A 597 39.17 -3.59 27.99
N ASN A 598 39.24 -2.47 27.28
CA ASN A 598 40.12 -1.36 27.64
C ASN A 598 39.73 -0.69 28.96
N LEU A 599 38.44 -0.67 29.33
CA LEU A 599 38.02 -0.18 30.65
C LEU A 599 38.53 -1.10 31.78
N ILE A 600 38.47 -2.41 31.57
CA ILE A 600 38.82 -3.42 32.59
C ILE A 600 40.34 -3.61 32.71
N TYR A 601 41.02 -3.76 31.58
CA TYR A 601 42.45 -4.11 31.47
C TYR A 601 43.35 -2.94 31.05
N GLY A 602 42.77 -1.79 30.70
CA GLY A 602 43.53 -0.60 30.31
C GLY A 602 44.45 -0.15 31.44
N GLN A 603 45.71 0.14 31.09
CA GLN A 603 46.74 0.68 31.97
C GLN A 603 47.14 -0.19 33.19
N LYS A 604 46.54 -1.37 33.41
CA LYS A 604 46.90 -2.29 34.50
C LYS A 604 47.98 -3.30 34.06
N ARG A 605 49.01 -3.51 34.90
CA ARG A 605 50.04 -4.56 34.73
C ARG A 605 49.52 -5.89 35.29
N ILE A 606 48.72 -6.61 34.50
CA ILE A 606 48.12 -7.88 34.92
C ILE A 606 48.94 -9.05 34.39
N LYS A 607 49.28 -10.02 35.26
CA LYS A 607 50.08 -11.22 34.92
C LYS A 607 49.26 -12.41 34.39
N ARG A 608 47.93 -12.40 34.53
CA ARG A 608 47.04 -13.50 34.09
C ARG A 608 45.81 -12.98 33.33
N LEU A 609 45.54 -13.56 32.16
CA LEU A 609 44.31 -13.38 31.40
C LEU A 609 43.24 -14.34 31.94
N SER A 610 42.05 -13.85 32.26
CA SER A 610 40.89 -14.69 32.58
C SER A 610 40.08 -14.95 31.31
N ILE A 611 40.67 -15.74 30.40
CA ILE A 611 40.11 -16.12 29.09
C ILE A 611 40.09 -17.64 28.91
#